data_AF-A0A1Q8S1T4-F1
#
_entry.id   AF-A0A1Q8S1T4-F1
#
_cell.length_a   1.000
_cell.length_b   1.000
_cell.length_c   1.000
_cell.angle_alpha   90.00
_cell.angle_beta   90.00
_cell.angle_gamma   90.00
#
_symmetry.space_group_name_H-M   'P 1'
#
loop_
_entity.id
_entity.type
_entity.pdbx_description
1 polymer ?
#
loop_
_entity_poly.entity_id
_entity_poly.type
_entity_poly.pdbx_seq_one_letter_code
_entity_poly.pdbx_strand_id
1 'polypeptide(L)'
;MTLPGFSYYAKATSLTPEYYQSLLDHYWRRSGTTLYRPDQLHACCVHYTLRLDSTQFKPSRDQRQTVNRFNKYVTGAAYTAEAARLYPRSREQARKRDSEFDLIERVHEAELETLHIPPEPAHRFTVTLEDDDFTEEKYLVYENYQRVVHKEGPGDISRRGFQRFLCESPVQRKTVVTADGKEQRLGSFHQCYRLDGKLVAIGVLDLLPHCVSAVYFLYHESIHKYAPGKLGAIREIALALEGGYRYWYPGFYIHSCAKMRYKMDYTPQYILDPETLVWDLVDENVTALLDKKPYLSLSREKSEESSKDVAEDAVEDPDVTETDSMDDTDDDEDNDNTFLFNTGMPGIMSLDDIRNLDEMDHIKLRIDGSGMLFETGDLVAWQRQDVGASGCLKAGIAELVAALGPDLLDGLVVDFWNPRI
;
A
#
# COMPACT_ATOMS: atom_id res chain seq x y z
N MET A 1 23.35 -17.58 -7.63
CA MET A 1 22.02 -18.19 -7.42
C MET A 1 21.20 -17.21 -6.61
N THR A 2 20.25 -16.54 -7.25
CA THR A 2 19.24 -15.72 -6.56
C THR A 2 18.20 -16.69 -6.03
N LEU A 3 18.06 -16.82 -4.71
CA LEU A 3 16.92 -17.51 -4.11
C LEU A 3 15.63 -16.90 -4.71
N PRO A 4 14.67 -17.72 -5.16
CA PRO A 4 13.40 -17.22 -5.65
C PRO A 4 12.76 -16.40 -4.52
N GLY A 5 12.33 -15.17 -4.81
CA GLY A 5 11.65 -14.36 -3.81
C GLY A 5 10.33 -15.03 -3.44
N PHE A 6 10.23 -15.59 -2.23
CA PHE A 6 9.00 -16.19 -1.72
C PHE A 6 8.00 -15.07 -1.45
N SER A 7 7.02 -14.92 -2.32
CA SER A 7 5.83 -14.11 -2.06
C SER A 7 4.65 -15.04 -2.21
N TYR A 8 3.67 -14.91 -1.31
CA TYR A 8 2.42 -15.63 -1.41
C TYR A 8 1.52 -14.87 -2.36
N TYR A 9 1.06 -15.55 -3.41
CA TYR A 9 0.22 -14.94 -4.43
C TYR A 9 -1.19 -15.50 -4.35
N ALA A 10 -2.17 -14.62 -4.54
CA ALA A 10 -3.55 -15.00 -4.77
C ALA A 10 -4.10 -14.22 -5.96
N LYS A 11 -5.13 -14.75 -6.60
CA LYS A 11 -5.86 -14.02 -7.64
C LYS A 11 -7.23 -13.65 -7.12
N ALA A 12 -7.53 -12.36 -7.13
CA ALA A 12 -8.84 -11.86 -6.73
C ALA A 12 -9.71 -11.59 -7.95
N THR A 13 -10.90 -12.18 -7.97
CA THR A 13 -11.94 -11.86 -8.96
C THR A 13 -12.77 -10.66 -8.50
N SER A 14 -13.00 -10.53 -7.19
CA SER A 14 -13.75 -9.41 -6.62
C SER A 14 -13.39 -9.23 -5.14
N LEU A 15 -13.26 -7.98 -4.70
CA LEU A 15 -12.98 -7.59 -3.32
C LEU A 15 -13.87 -6.41 -2.93
N THR A 16 -14.41 -6.44 -1.72
CA THR A 16 -14.98 -5.23 -1.12
C THR A 16 -13.83 -4.31 -0.65
N PRO A 17 -14.04 -2.99 -0.64
CA PRO A 17 -13.06 -2.05 -0.08
C PRO A 17 -12.68 -2.37 1.38
N GLU A 18 -13.62 -2.84 2.18
CA GLU A 18 -13.39 -3.23 3.58
C GLU A 18 -12.46 -4.43 3.68
N TYR A 19 -12.70 -5.47 2.87
CA TYR A 19 -11.85 -6.65 2.87
C TYR A 19 -10.43 -6.32 2.41
N TYR A 20 -10.31 -5.46 1.38
CA TYR A 20 -9.00 -5.04 0.91
C TYR A 20 -8.26 -4.12 1.89
N GLN A 21 -8.96 -3.31 2.69
CA GLN A 21 -8.36 -2.56 3.80
C GLN A 21 -7.67 -3.50 4.79
N SER A 22 -8.39 -4.53 5.24
CA SER A 22 -7.85 -5.53 6.15
C SER A 22 -6.66 -6.26 5.52
N LEU A 23 -6.72 -6.61 4.23
CA LEU A 23 -5.58 -7.18 3.50
C LEU A 23 -4.35 -6.26 3.53
N LEU A 24 -4.51 -4.95 3.32
CA LEU A 24 -3.39 -4.00 3.40
C LEU A 24 -2.72 -4.00 4.79
N ASP A 25 -3.53 -4.15 5.83
CA ASP A 25 -3.12 -4.22 7.23
C ASP A 25 -2.52 -5.60 7.61
N HIS A 26 -2.58 -6.58 6.70
CA HIS A 26 -1.93 -7.90 6.79
C HIS A 26 -0.82 -8.08 5.73
N TYR A 27 -0.14 -6.98 5.34
CA TYR A 27 0.94 -6.97 4.35
C TYR A 27 0.59 -7.40 2.92
N TRP A 28 -0.69 -7.60 2.59
CA TRP A 28 -1.06 -7.88 1.20
C TRP A 28 -1.06 -6.59 0.38
N ARG A 29 -0.71 -6.71 -0.90
CA ARG A 29 -0.84 -5.67 -1.92
C ARG A 29 -1.41 -6.26 -3.18
N ARG A 30 -1.87 -5.41 -4.10
CA ARG A 30 -2.33 -5.82 -5.43
C ARG A 30 -1.49 -5.24 -6.55
N SER A 31 -1.44 -5.97 -7.65
CA SER A 31 -1.01 -5.52 -8.98
C SER A 31 -2.05 -6.02 -9.98
N GLY A 32 -2.90 -5.12 -10.44
CA GLY A 32 -4.13 -5.51 -11.11
C GLY A 32 -5.01 -6.40 -10.21
N THR A 33 -5.37 -7.57 -10.73
CA THR A 33 -6.14 -8.63 -10.04
C THR A 33 -5.27 -9.63 -9.26
N THR A 34 -3.94 -9.49 -9.30
CA THR A 34 -3.04 -10.35 -8.53
C THR A 34 -2.77 -9.72 -7.17
N LEU A 35 -3.05 -10.45 -6.11
CA LEU A 35 -2.67 -10.14 -4.74
C LEU A 35 -1.33 -10.80 -4.42
N TYR A 36 -0.53 -10.14 -3.60
CA TYR A 36 0.74 -10.70 -3.12
C TYR A 36 1.07 -10.24 -1.71
N ARG A 37 1.63 -11.14 -0.90
CA ARG A 37 2.21 -10.89 0.42
C ARG A 37 3.68 -11.33 0.39
N PRO A 38 4.64 -10.40 0.47
CA PRO A 38 6.06 -10.75 0.51
C PRO A 38 6.42 -11.52 1.77
N ASP A 39 7.29 -12.53 1.65
CA ASP A 39 8.01 -13.09 2.80
C ASP A 39 9.14 -12.15 3.18
N GLN A 40 8.96 -11.41 4.26
CA GLN A 40 9.91 -10.40 4.73
C GLN A 40 11.23 -11.02 5.21
N LEU A 41 11.22 -12.24 5.71
CA LEU A 41 12.40 -12.89 6.28
C LEU A 41 13.33 -13.41 5.18
N HIS A 42 12.75 -13.97 4.11
CA HIS A 42 13.50 -14.58 3.00
C HIS A 42 13.65 -13.68 1.77
N ALA A 43 13.00 -12.51 1.74
CA ALA A 43 13.19 -11.56 0.66
C ALA A 43 14.62 -10.97 0.64
N CYS A 44 15.19 -10.81 -0.56
CA CYS A 44 16.50 -10.14 -0.73
C CYS A 44 16.49 -8.68 -0.22
N CYS A 45 15.31 -8.07 -0.17
CA CYS A 45 15.05 -6.73 0.31
C CYS A 45 13.77 -6.79 1.16
N VAL A 46 13.85 -6.37 2.42
CA VAL A 46 12.70 -6.45 3.34
C VAL A 46 11.65 -5.40 3.00
N HIS A 47 10.41 -5.85 2.86
CA HIS A 47 9.26 -5.01 2.55
C HIS A 47 8.53 -4.65 3.84
N TYR A 48 8.48 -3.37 4.17
CA TYR A 48 7.69 -2.84 5.27
C TYR A 48 6.45 -2.14 4.77
N THR A 49 5.36 -2.28 5.52
CA THR A 49 4.13 -1.52 5.26
C THR A 49 4.17 -0.25 6.10
N LEU A 50 4.00 0.91 5.45
CA LEU A 50 3.91 2.19 6.13
C LEU A 50 2.50 2.75 6.04
N ARG A 51 2.14 3.60 7.01
CA ARG A 51 0.99 4.50 6.93
C ARG A 51 1.28 5.81 7.63
N LEU A 52 0.62 6.87 7.17
CA LEU A 52 0.66 8.19 7.76
C LEU A 52 -0.74 8.62 8.17
N ASP A 53 -0.93 9.16 9.38
CA ASP A 53 -2.20 9.79 9.78
C ASP A 53 -2.32 11.18 9.12
N SER A 54 -3.26 11.33 8.19
CA SER A 54 -3.45 12.53 7.37
C SER A 54 -3.79 13.76 8.22
N THR A 55 -4.41 13.57 9.38
CA THR A 55 -4.76 14.65 10.32
C THR A 55 -3.56 15.19 11.08
N GLN A 56 -2.45 14.44 11.12
CA GLN A 56 -1.23 14.80 11.82
C GLN A 56 -0.09 15.19 10.87
N PHE A 57 -0.32 15.14 9.56
CA PHE A 57 0.71 15.43 8.57
C PHE A 57 1.28 16.84 8.74
N LYS A 58 2.61 16.93 8.79
CA LYS A 58 3.32 18.20 8.82
C LYS A 58 4.26 18.29 7.63
N PRO A 59 3.92 19.04 6.57
CA PRO A 59 4.76 19.11 5.40
C PRO A 59 6.10 19.78 5.73
N SER A 60 7.20 19.15 5.32
CA SER A 60 8.56 19.66 5.50
C SER A 60 8.80 20.95 4.71
N ARG A 61 9.89 21.69 5.01
CA ARG A 61 10.23 22.92 4.28
C ARG A 61 10.35 22.67 2.77
N ASP A 62 10.97 21.58 2.38
CA ASP A 62 11.17 21.22 0.98
C ASP A 62 9.86 20.82 0.28
N GLN A 63 8.98 20.09 0.97
CA GLN A 63 7.62 19.80 0.50
C GLN A 63 6.81 21.08 0.27
N ARG A 64 6.80 22.00 1.24
CA ARG A 64 6.14 23.32 1.10
C ARG A 64 6.72 24.13 -0.06
N GLN A 65 8.03 24.14 -0.23
CA GLN A 65 8.69 24.86 -1.33
C GLN A 65 8.34 24.26 -2.69
N THR A 66 8.19 22.94 -2.78
CA THR A 66 7.79 22.24 -4.00
C THR A 66 6.38 22.65 -4.43
N VAL A 67 5.41 22.61 -3.51
CA VAL A 67 4.03 23.08 -3.77
C VAL A 67 4.01 24.54 -4.21
N ASN A 68 4.66 25.43 -3.45
CA ASN A 68 4.69 26.86 -3.79
C ASN A 68 5.35 27.15 -5.15
N ARG A 69 6.35 26.36 -5.56
CA ARG A 69 7.01 26.50 -6.86
C ARG A 69 6.07 26.10 -8.00
N PHE A 70 5.34 25.00 -7.83
CA PHE A 70 4.36 24.56 -8.80
C PHE A 70 3.19 25.56 -8.90
N ASN A 71 2.68 26.05 -7.77
CA ASN A 71 1.62 27.06 -7.77
C ASN A 71 2.03 28.33 -8.52
N LYS A 72 3.25 28.81 -8.30
CA LYS A 72 3.82 29.96 -9.02
C LYS A 72 3.97 29.71 -10.52
N TYR A 73 4.31 28.48 -10.91
CA TYR A 73 4.41 28.11 -12.31
C TYR A 73 3.04 28.16 -12.99
N VAL A 74 2.02 27.56 -12.37
CA VAL A 74 0.65 27.51 -12.91
C VAL A 74 0.02 28.90 -12.97
N THR A 75 0.07 29.64 -11.86
CA THR A 75 -0.53 30.99 -11.80
C THR A 75 0.24 31.98 -12.66
N GLY A 76 1.57 32.03 -12.53
CA GLY A 76 2.42 32.99 -13.24
C GLY A 76 2.43 34.39 -12.62
N ALA A 77 3.46 35.17 -12.94
CA ALA A 77 3.69 36.48 -12.36
C ALA A 77 2.61 37.51 -12.77
N ALA A 78 2.14 37.45 -14.03
CA ALA A 78 1.12 38.36 -14.54
C ALA A 78 -0.21 38.20 -13.80
N TYR A 79 -0.70 36.95 -13.66
CA TYR A 79 -1.87 36.64 -12.85
C TYR A 79 -1.68 37.08 -11.41
N THR A 80 -0.55 36.72 -10.78
CA THR A 80 -0.30 37.02 -9.36
C THR A 80 -0.36 38.53 -9.08
N ALA A 81 0.24 39.35 -9.95
CA ALA A 81 0.24 40.80 -9.79
C ALA A 81 -1.15 41.41 -9.96
N GLU A 82 -1.89 40.98 -10.99
CA GLU A 82 -3.19 41.56 -11.31
C GLU A 82 -4.30 41.03 -10.38
N ALA A 83 -4.24 39.76 -9.97
CA ALA A 83 -5.13 39.20 -8.96
C ALA A 83 -4.93 39.87 -7.59
N ALA A 84 -3.70 40.21 -7.20
CA ALA A 84 -3.46 40.97 -5.97
C ALA A 84 -4.06 42.38 -6.02
N ARG A 85 -4.22 42.96 -7.22
CA ARG A 85 -4.84 44.27 -7.44
C ARG A 85 -6.37 44.19 -7.44
N LEU A 86 -6.94 43.19 -8.11
CA LEU A 86 -8.39 43.01 -8.27
C LEU A 86 -9.05 42.35 -7.06
N TYR A 87 -8.36 41.41 -6.42
CA TYR A 87 -8.84 40.60 -5.30
C TYR A 87 -7.83 40.64 -4.14
N PRO A 88 -7.63 41.82 -3.53
CA PRO A 88 -6.66 41.96 -2.45
C PRO A 88 -7.05 41.11 -1.25
N ARG A 89 -6.08 40.37 -0.72
CA ARG A 89 -6.25 39.62 0.54
C ARG A 89 -6.35 40.61 1.70
N SER A 90 -7.21 40.29 2.67
CA SER A 90 -7.26 41.05 3.93
C SER A 90 -5.94 40.93 4.68
N ARG A 91 -5.65 41.89 5.58
CA ARG A 91 -4.44 41.85 6.41
C ARG A 91 -4.38 40.56 7.26
N GLU A 92 -5.53 40.06 7.69
CA GLU A 92 -5.64 38.81 8.44
C GLU A 92 -5.30 37.59 7.57
N GLN A 93 -5.87 37.51 6.36
CA GLN A 93 -5.57 36.45 5.39
C GLN A 93 -4.09 36.44 5.00
N ALA A 94 -3.50 37.62 4.77
CA ALA A 94 -2.07 37.74 4.48
C ALA A 94 -1.21 37.25 5.66
N ARG A 95 -1.55 37.66 6.89
CA ARG A 95 -0.84 37.22 8.10
C ARG A 95 -0.93 35.70 8.27
N LYS A 96 -2.13 35.12 8.18
CA LYS A 96 -2.34 33.66 8.27
C LYS A 96 -1.50 32.93 7.23
N ARG A 97 -1.52 33.41 5.98
CA ARG A 97 -0.76 32.81 4.87
C ARG A 97 0.76 32.84 5.08
N ASP A 98 1.28 33.89 5.72
CA ASP A 98 2.71 34.01 5.98
C ASP A 98 3.16 33.22 7.21
N SER A 99 2.28 33.06 8.22
CA SER A 99 2.58 32.31 9.45
C SER A 99 2.31 30.82 9.34
N GLU A 100 1.34 30.40 8.53
CA GLU A 100 0.83 29.03 8.48
C GLU A 100 0.88 28.43 7.07
N PHE A 101 1.15 27.13 7.01
CA PHE A 101 0.97 26.33 5.81
C PHE A 101 -0.28 25.46 5.98
N ASP A 102 -1.43 26.01 5.60
CA ASP A 102 -2.68 25.28 5.49
C ASP A 102 -2.57 24.32 4.29
N LEU A 103 -2.56 23.01 4.57
CA LEU A 103 -2.31 21.98 3.55
C LEU A 103 -3.34 22.07 2.42
N ILE A 104 -4.63 22.13 2.78
CA ILE A 104 -5.74 22.09 1.82
C ILE A 104 -5.72 23.36 0.98
N GLU A 105 -5.66 24.55 1.59
CA GLU A 105 -5.56 25.79 0.80
C GLU A 105 -4.38 25.78 -0.18
N ARG A 106 -3.22 25.24 0.23
CA ARG A 106 -2.00 25.31 -0.60
C ARG A 106 -1.94 24.30 -1.73
N VAL A 107 -2.50 23.10 -1.58
CA VAL A 107 -2.54 22.14 -2.69
C VAL A 107 -3.55 22.56 -3.75
N HIS A 108 -4.64 23.23 -3.36
CA HIS A 108 -5.68 23.70 -4.27
C HIS A 108 -5.41 25.09 -4.86
N GLU A 109 -4.51 25.91 -4.29
CA GLU A 109 -4.27 27.32 -4.67
C GLU A 109 -4.05 27.56 -6.18
N ALA A 110 -3.58 26.55 -6.92
CA ALA A 110 -3.34 26.65 -8.35
C ALA A 110 -4.38 25.94 -9.23
N GLU A 111 -5.32 25.21 -8.63
CA GLU A 111 -6.39 24.53 -9.35
C GLU A 111 -7.39 25.57 -9.87
N LEU A 112 -7.79 25.43 -11.14
CA LEU A 112 -8.58 26.39 -11.89
C LEU A 112 -9.89 26.79 -11.18
N GLU A 113 -10.51 25.85 -10.45
CA GLU A 113 -11.76 26.07 -9.73
C GLU A 113 -11.63 27.02 -8.52
N THR A 114 -10.41 27.21 -8.01
CA THR A 114 -10.14 28.09 -6.87
C THR A 114 -9.70 29.49 -7.28
N LEU A 115 -9.25 29.65 -8.53
CA LEU A 115 -8.70 30.91 -9.02
C LEU A 115 -9.81 31.91 -9.33
N HIS A 116 -9.59 33.18 -8.94
CA HIS A 116 -10.43 34.28 -9.40
C HIS A 116 -10.03 34.68 -10.83
N ILE A 117 -10.99 34.64 -11.76
CA ILE A 117 -10.81 34.98 -13.17
C ILE A 117 -11.86 36.03 -13.56
N PRO A 118 -11.49 37.13 -14.25
CA PRO A 118 -10.15 37.50 -14.75
C PRO A 118 -9.18 37.99 -13.64
N PRO A 119 -7.85 37.95 -13.83
CA PRO A 119 -7.10 37.63 -15.05
C PRO A 119 -6.96 36.12 -15.30
N GLU A 120 -6.53 35.73 -16.49
CA GLU A 120 -6.21 34.33 -16.80
C GLU A 120 -4.85 33.93 -16.17
N PRO A 121 -4.73 32.72 -15.58
CA PRO A 121 -3.46 32.19 -15.12
C PRO A 121 -2.53 31.83 -16.30
N ALA A 122 -1.24 31.66 -16.03
CA ALA A 122 -0.28 31.22 -17.04
C ALA A 122 -0.59 29.82 -17.59
N HIS A 123 -1.17 28.95 -16.74
CA HIS A 123 -1.65 27.63 -17.10
C HIS A 123 -2.98 27.32 -16.41
N ARG A 124 -3.83 26.55 -17.08
CA ARG A 124 -5.09 26.04 -16.53
C ARG A 124 -4.84 24.65 -15.95
N PHE A 125 -4.73 24.54 -14.63
CA PHE A 125 -4.47 23.29 -13.95
C PHE A 125 -5.74 22.72 -13.33
N THR A 126 -6.03 21.44 -13.57
CA THR A 126 -7.17 20.73 -12.97
C THR A 126 -6.76 19.36 -12.46
N VAL A 127 -7.41 18.93 -11.39
CA VAL A 127 -7.23 17.60 -10.79
C VAL A 127 -8.60 16.95 -10.69
N THR A 128 -8.75 15.75 -11.25
CA THR A 128 -10.03 15.02 -11.27
C THR A 128 -9.85 13.60 -10.74
N LEU A 129 -10.85 13.07 -10.05
CA LEU A 129 -10.88 11.67 -9.62
C LEU A 129 -11.78 10.87 -10.58
N GLU A 130 -11.13 10.13 -11.47
CA GLU A 130 -11.75 9.37 -12.56
C GLU A 130 -11.72 7.87 -12.29
N ASP A 131 -12.54 7.11 -13.01
CA ASP A 131 -12.49 5.65 -13.00
C ASP A 131 -11.12 5.15 -13.48
N ASP A 132 -10.72 3.98 -12.99
CA ASP A 132 -9.45 3.33 -13.34
C ASP A 132 -9.41 2.74 -14.76
N ASP A 133 -10.47 2.94 -15.54
CA ASP A 133 -10.59 2.46 -16.92
C ASP A 133 -9.44 2.92 -17.83
N PHE A 134 -9.11 2.04 -18.77
CA PHE A 134 -8.17 2.31 -19.85
C PHE A 134 -8.68 3.45 -20.74
N THR A 135 -7.80 4.42 -20.99
CA THR A 135 -7.97 5.38 -22.09
C THR A 135 -6.64 5.55 -22.80
N GLU A 136 -6.69 5.91 -24.10
CA GLU A 136 -5.47 6.22 -24.84
C GLU A 136 -4.72 7.40 -24.22
N GLU A 137 -5.42 8.42 -23.70
CA GLU A 137 -4.80 9.56 -23.01
C GLU A 137 -3.98 9.09 -21.79
N LYS A 138 -4.53 8.21 -20.95
CA LYS A 138 -3.84 7.67 -19.77
C LYS A 138 -2.65 6.79 -20.16
N TYR A 139 -2.82 5.96 -21.19
CA TYR A 139 -1.75 5.11 -21.72
C TYR A 139 -0.56 5.91 -22.22
N LEU A 140 -0.77 7.04 -22.90
CA LEU A 140 0.32 7.88 -23.40
C LEU A 140 1.18 8.48 -22.27
N VAL A 141 0.59 8.78 -21.11
CA VAL A 141 1.36 9.22 -19.92
C VAL A 141 2.15 8.05 -19.34
N TYR A 142 1.54 6.85 -19.27
CA TYR A 142 2.22 5.63 -18.84
C TYR A 142 3.42 5.27 -19.74
N GLU A 143 3.23 5.26 -21.06
CA GLU A 143 4.30 4.98 -22.03
C GLU A 143 5.45 5.96 -21.88
N ASN A 144 5.13 7.26 -21.80
CA ASN A 144 6.14 8.30 -21.59
C ASN A 144 6.93 8.05 -20.30
N TYR A 145 6.23 7.75 -19.21
CA TYR A 145 6.83 7.49 -17.91
C TYR A 145 7.76 6.26 -17.94
N GLN A 146 7.32 5.15 -18.52
CA GLN A 146 8.13 3.92 -18.62
C GLN A 146 9.41 4.16 -19.44
N ARG A 147 9.28 4.82 -20.60
CA ARG A 147 10.42 5.13 -21.46
C ARG A 147 11.39 6.11 -20.80
N VAL A 148 10.90 7.15 -20.14
CA VAL A 148 11.75 8.26 -19.63
C VAL A 148 12.32 7.95 -18.24
N VAL A 149 11.51 7.41 -17.34
CA VAL A 149 11.89 7.18 -15.94
C VAL A 149 12.46 5.78 -15.72
N HIS A 150 11.82 4.76 -16.29
CA HIS A 150 12.27 3.36 -16.15
C HIS A 150 13.21 2.88 -17.27
N LYS A 151 13.35 3.65 -18.35
CA LYS A 151 14.22 3.34 -19.50
C LYS A 151 13.88 2.01 -20.19
N GLU A 152 12.60 1.61 -20.13
CA GLU A 152 12.09 0.42 -20.80
C GLU A 152 12.11 0.57 -22.33
N GLY A 153 12.27 -0.54 -23.04
CA GLY A 153 12.24 -0.56 -24.50
C GLY A 153 10.81 -0.50 -25.06
N PRO A 154 10.61 -0.09 -26.33
CA PRO A 154 9.27 -0.02 -26.93
C PRO A 154 8.53 -1.37 -26.99
N GLY A 155 9.25 -2.49 -26.95
CA GLY A 155 8.66 -3.84 -26.93
C GLY A 155 8.12 -4.26 -25.56
N ASP A 156 8.57 -3.62 -24.48
CA ASP A 156 8.20 -3.95 -23.10
C ASP A 156 6.96 -3.17 -22.65
N ILE A 157 6.71 -2.03 -23.29
CA ILE A 157 5.61 -1.13 -22.98
C ILE A 157 4.41 -1.46 -23.88
N SER A 158 3.33 -1.95 -23.29
CA SER A 158 2.13 -2.33 -24.04
C SER A 158 0.84 -1.82 -23.39
N ARG A 159 -0.17 -1.55 -24.23
CA ARG A 159 -1.53 -1.19 -23.78
C ARG A 159 -2.14 -2.25 -22.86
N ARG A 160 -1.97 -3.52 -23.23
CA ARG A 160 -2.44 -4.65 -22.42
C ARG A 160 -1.72 -4.72 -21.08
N GLY A 161 -0.41 -4.44 -21.05
CA GLY A 161 0.35 -4.31 -19.82
C GLY A 161 -0.24 -3.23 -18.94
N PHE A 162 -0.37 -2.00 -19.45
CA PHE A 162 -0.98 -0.88 -18.73
C PHE A 162 -2.37 -1.23 -18.18
N GLN A 163 -3.25 -1.81 -19.01
CA GLN A 163 -4.59 -2.21 -18.60
C GLN A 163 -4.55 -3.24 -17.47
N ARG A 164 -3.80 -4.33 -17.63
CA ARG A 164 -3.68 -5.40 -16.64
C ARG A 164 -3.12 -4.89 -15.31
N PHE A 165 -2.13 -3.99 -15.35
CA PHE A 165 -1.41 -3.55 -14.16
C PHE A 165 -2.12 -2.44 -13.41
N LEU A 166 -2.67 -1.45 -14.12
CA LEU A 166 -3.12 -0.19 -13.53
C LEU A 166 -4.62 0.09 -13.75
N CYS A 167 -5.30 -0.61 -14.66
CA CYS A 167 -6.73 -0.40 -14.92
C CYS A 167 -7.64 -1.53 -14.42
N GLU A 168 -7.14 -2.76 -14.33
CA GLU A 168 -7.94 -3.90 -13.89
C GLU A 168 -7.85 -4.07 -12.36
N SER A 169 -8.79 -3.50 -11.62
CA SER A 169 -8.87 -3.70 -10.17
C SER A 169 -9.97 -4.69 -9.76
N PRO A 170 -9.70 -5.59 -8.80
CA PRO A 170 -10.74 -6.41 -8.18
C PRO A 170 -11.55 -5.63 -7.13
N VAL A 171 -11.10 -4.45 -6.69
CA VAL A 171 -11.73 -3.68 -5.62
C VAL A 171 -12.97 -2.97 -6.14
N GLN A 172 -14.13 -3.33 -5.60
CA GLN A 172 -15.41 -2.79 -6.03
C GLN A 172 -15.56 -1.30 -5.68
N ARG A 173 -16.04 -0.51 -6.65
CA ARG A 173 -16.39 0.89 -6.44
C ARG A 173 -17.76 1.04 -5.79
N LYS A 174 -17.85 1.88 -4.76
CA LYS A 174 -19.12 2.27 -4.12
C LYS A 174 -19.01 3.63 -3.44
N THR A 175 -20.14 4.27 -3.19
CA THR A 175 -20.20 5.46 -2.33
C THR A 175 -20.88 5.09 -1.03
N VAL A 176 -20.28 5.47 0.09
CA VAL A 176 -20.84 5.29 1.43
C VAL A 176 -21.10 6.66 2.04
N VAL A 177 -22.08 6.72 2.96
CA VAL A 177 -22.33 7.92 3.77
C VAL A 177 -21.73 7.67 5.15
N THR A 178 -20.79 8.50 5.56
CA THR A 178 -20.12 8.40 6.85
C THR A 178 -21.05 8.83 8.00
N ALA A 179 -20.65 8.55 9.24
CA ALA A 179 -21.44 8.91 10.42
C ALA A 179 -21.69 10.42 10.56
N ASP A 180 -20.81 11.26 10.01
CA ASP A 180 -20.96 12.72 9.93
C ASP A 180 -21.77 13.20 8.70
N GLY A 181 -22.37 12.27 7.94
CA GLY A 181 -23.25 12.56 6.82
C GLY A 181 -22.55 12.95 5.52
N LYS A 182 -21.23 12.74 5.43
CA LYS A 182 -20.46 13.02 4.21
C LYS A 182 -20.43 11.82 3.28
N GLU A 183 -20.46 12.09 1.98
CA GLU A 183 -20.23 11.04 0.98
C GLU A 183 -18.75 10.72 0.89
N GLN A 184 -18.43 9.43 0.93
CA GLN A 184 -17.09 8.90 0.81
C GLN A 184 -17.05 7.86 -0.32
N ARG A 185 -16.16 8.06 -1.30
CA ARG A 185 -16.01 7.20 -2.48
C ARG A 185 -14.99 6.11 -2.21
N LEU A 186 -15.41 4.86 -2.27
CA LEU A 186 -14.55 3.70 -2.09
C LEU A 186 -14.32 2.96 -3.41
N GLY A 187 -13.19 2.27 -3.51
CA GLY A 187 -12.76 1.50 -4.69
C GLY A 187 -11.52 2.09 -5.36
N SER A 188 -11.20 1.60 -6.55
CA SER A 188 -10.02 2.01 -7.31
C SER A 188 -10.32 3.16 -8.26
N PHE A 189 -9.40 4.14 -8.33
CA PHE A 189 -9.56 5.35 -9.13
C PHE A 189 -8.22 5.83 -9.70
N HIS A 190 -8.33 6.64 -10.76
CA HIS A 190 -7.24 7.42 -11.31
C HIS A 190 -7.43 8.90 -10.96
N GLN A 191 -6.55 9.42 -10.09
CA GLN A 191 -6.43 10.85 -9.88
C GLN A 191 -5.63 11.48 -11.02
N CYS A 192 -6.32 12.18 -11.90
CA CYS A 192 -5.82 12.71 -13.16
C CYS A 192 -5.46 14.19 -13.05
N TYR A 193 -4.22 14.54 -13.39
CA TYR A 193 -3.70 15.90 -13.31
C TYR A 193 -3.56 16.47 -14.72
N ARG A 194 -4.31 17.52 -15.06
CA ARG A 194 -4.27 18.15 -16.37
C ARG A 194 -3.70 19.57 -16.31
N LEU A 195 -2.84 19.89 -17.26
CA LEU A 195 -2.28 21.22 -17.46
C LEU A 195 -2.62 21.67 -18.89
N ASP A 196 -3.33 22.79 -19.02
CA ASP A 196 -3.83 23.33 -20.29
C ASP A 196 -4.62 22.29 -21.10
N GLY A 197 -5.43 21.50 -20.39
CA GLY A 197 -6.26 20.44 -20.97
C GLY A 197 -5.51 19.15 -21.34
N LYS A 198 -4.19 19.06 -21.10
CA LYS A 198 -3.41 17.84 -21.35
C LYS A 198 -3.16 17.07 -20.06
N LEU A 199 -3.42 15.76 -20.04
CA LEU A 199 -3.04 14.90 -18.92
C LEU A 199 -1.51 14.80 -18.79
N VAL A 200 -1.00 15.16 -17.62
CA VAL A 200 0.44 15.22 -17.33
C VAL A 200 0.86 14.35 -16.14
N ALA A 201 -0.07 13.89 -15.30
CA ALA A 201 0.20 12.88 -14.29
C ALA A 201 -1.05 12.10 -13.92
N ILE A 202 -0.85 10.90 -13.35
CA ILE A 202 -1.89 10.02 -12.84
C ILE A 202 -1.41 9.42 -11.51
N GLY A 203 -2.19 9.60 -10.46
CA GLY A 203 -2.13 8.79 -9.25
C GLY A 203 -3.12 7.63 -9.37
N VAL A 204 -2.63 6.40 -9.25
CA VAL A 204 -3.44 5.17 -9.20
C VAL A 204 -3.69 4.86 -7.74
N LEU A 205 -4.95 4.98 -7.31
CA LEU A 205 -5.33 4.99 -5.91
C LEU A 205 -6.38 3.93 -5.61
N ASP A 206 -6.26 3.31 -4.44
CA ASP A 206 -7.35 2.61 -3.79
C ASP A 206 -7.87 3.47 -2.64
N LEU A 207 -9.13 3.90 -2.74
CA LEU A 207 -9.83 4.59 -1.67
C LEU A 207 -10.58 3.55 -0.84
N LEU A 208 -10.14 3.35 0.39
CA LEU A 208 -10.62 2.33 1.32
C LEU A 208 -11.18 2.99 2.57
N PRO A 209 -11.98 2.29 3.40
CA PRO A 209 -12.68 2.93 4.52
C PRO A 209 -11.83 3.79 5.45
N HIS A 210 -10.54 3.46 5.61
CA HIS A 210 -9.64 4.19 6.49
C HIS A 210 -8.46 4.83 5.78
N CYS A 211 -8.21 4.54 4.50
CA CYS A 211 -7.03 5.05 3.83
C CYS A 211 -7.19 5.39 2.35
N VAL A 212 -6.36 6.34 1.91
CA VAL A 212 -5.94 6.47 0.51
C VAL A 212 -4.66 5.65 0.34
N SER A 213 -4.72 4.56 -0.43
CA SER A 213 -3.58 3.72 -0.76
C SER A 213 -3.01 4.09 -2.14
N ALA A 214 -1.77 4.56 -2.14
CA ALA A 214 -1.03 4.95 -3.33
C ALA A 214 -0.44 3.69 -4.00
N VAL A 215 -1.14 3.20 -5.03
CA VAL A 215 -0.73 1.98 -5.77
C VAL A 215 0.41 2.31 -6.73
N TYR A 216 0.26 3.38 -7.49
CA TYR A 216 1.27 3.83 -8.45
C TYR A 216 1.13 5.31 -8.76
N PHE A 217 2.22 5.97 -9.10
CA PHE A 217 2.19 7.36 -9.56
C PHE A 217 3.06 7.49 -10.80
N LEU A 218 2.47 8.02 -11.88
CA LEU A 218 3.14 8.18 -13.16
C LEU A 218 2.92 9.59 -13.70
N TYR A 219 3.88 10.10 -14.47
CA TYR A 219 3.84 11.46 -14.97
C TYR A 219 4.57 11.61 -16.31
N HIS A 220 4.15 12.61 -17.07
CA HIS A 220 4.78 13.00 -18.31
C HIS A 220 6.05 13.84 -18.05
N GLU A 221 7.08 13.66 -18.87
CA GLU A 221 8.37 14.33 -18.74
C GLU A 221 8.29 15.86 -18.71
N SER A 222 7.24 16.45 -19.30
CA SER A 222 6.98 17.89 -19.35
C SER A 222 6.93 18.55 -17.96
N ILE A 223 6.55 17.81 -16.92
CA ILE A 223 6.46 18.32 -15.55
C ILE A 223 7.57 17.81 -14.63
N HIS A 224 8.52 17.02 -15.14
CA HIS A 224 9.56 16.35 -14.34
C HIS A 224 10.34 17.33 -13.42
N LYS A 225 10.66 18.52 -13.93
CA LYS A 225 11.37 19.59 -13.20
C LYS A 225 10.65 20.13 -11.95
N TYR A 226 9.37 19.79 -11.76
CA TYR A 226 8.55 20.23 -10.62
C TYR A 226 8.38 19.18 -9.53
N ALA A 227 9.14 18.08 -9.58
CA ALA A 227 9.07 16.97 -8.61
C ALA A 227 7.64 16.40 -8.45
N PRO A 228 7.02 15.92 -9.55
CA PRO A 228 5.61 15.52 -9.57
C PRO A 228 5.27 14.40 -8.58
N GLY A 229 6.19 13.46 -8.28
CA GLY A 229 5.94 12.45 -7.26
C GLY A 229 5.72 13.03 -5.85
N LYS A 230 6.42 14.13 -5.52
CA LYS A 230 6.24 14.82 -4.24
C LYS A 230 4.92 15.60 -4.20
N LEU A 231 4.57 16.26 -5.31
CA LEU A 231 3.28 16.94 -5.47
C LEU A 231 2.13 15.94 -5.36
N GLY A 232 2.25 14.78 -6.02
CA GLY A 232 1.29 13.67 -5.97
C GLY A 232 1.04 13.20 -4.54
N ALA A 233 2.10 12.82 -3.81
CA ALA A 233 1.98 12.37 -2.42
C ALA A 233 1.33 13.42 -1.51
N ILE A 234 1.70 14.71 -1.63
CA ILE A 234 1.08 15.78 -0.82
C ILE A 234 -0.40 15.94 -1.18
N ARG A 235 -0.76 15.83 -2.47
CA ARG A 235 -2.15 15.93 -2.91
C ARG A 235 -2.98 14.71 -2.49
N GLU A 236 -2.39 13.52 -2.48
CA GLU A 236 -3.02 12.28 -1.97
C GLU A 236 -3.25 12.34 -0.45
N ILE A 237 -2.30 12.89 0.32
CA ILE A 237 -2.50 13.13 1.77
C ILE A 237 -3.60 14.17 2.00
N ALA A 238 -3.66 15.22 1.17
CA ALA A 238 -4.76 16.18 1.22
C ALA A 238 -6.10 15.50 0.88
N LEU A 239 -6.16 14.69 -0.18
CA LEU A 239 -7.34 13.89 -0.52
C LEU A 239 -7.78 12.99 0.65
N ALA A 240 -6.82 12.40 1.36
CA ALA A 240 -7.09 11.58 2.55
C ALA A 240 -7.79 12.41 3.63
N LEU A 241 -7.23 13.57 3.96
CA LEU A 241 -7.77 14.49 4.95
C LEU A 241 -9.16 15.03 4.57
N GLU A 242 -9.35 15.45 3.31
CA GLU A 242 -10.60 16.00 2.80
C GLU A 242 -11.72 14.95 2.74
N GLY A 243 -11.39 13.74 2.27
CA GLY A 243 -12.32 12.64 2.08
C GLY A 243 -12.57 11.81 3.35
N GLY A 244 -12.02 12.20 4.50
CA GLY A 244 -12.19 11.47 5.75
C GLY A 244 -11.48 10.11 5.80
N TYR A 245 -10.51 9.88 4.92
CA TYR A 245 -9.63 8.72 4.96
C TYR A 245 -8.50 9.04 5.95
N ARG A 246 -8.60 8.52 7.17
CA ARG A 246 -7.67 8.82 8.26
C ARG A 246 -6.20 8.67 7.88
N TYR A 247 -5.89 7.71 7.00
CA TYR A 247 -4.52 7.37 6.67
C TYR A 247 -4.18 7.54 5.18
N TRP A 248 -2.90 7.81 4.91
CA TRP A 248 -2.29 7.66 3.60
C TRP A 248 -1.30 6.50 3.63
N TYR A 249 -1.45 5.55 2.72
CA TYR A 249 -0.61 4.37 2.61
C TYR A 249 0.28 4.55 1.36
N PRO A 250 1.60 4.81 1.51
CA PRO A 250 2.49 5.03 0.37
C PRO A 250 2.90 3.73 -0.35
N GLY A 251 2.28 2.60 -0.04
CA GLY A 251 2.70 1.26 -0.47
C GLY A 251 3.90 0.73 0.34
N PHE A 252 4.57 -0.31 -0.17
CA PHE A 252 5.72 -0.88 0.54
C PHE A 252 6.89 0.10 0.67
N TYR A 253 7.67 -0.10 1.71
CA TYR A 253 8.91 0.61 2.00
C TYR A 253 10.05 -0.40 2.12
N ILE A 254 11.13 -0.17 1.38
CA ILE A 254 12.34 -0.98 1.47
C ILE A 254 13.45 -0.04 1.93
N HIS A 255 13.92 -0.22 3.16
CA HIS A 255 14.86 0.70 3.80
C HIS A 255 16.21 0.80 3.06
N SER A 256 16.69 -0.34 2.53
CA SER A 256 17.91 -0.43 1.74
C SER A 256 17.78 0.16 0.31
N CYS A 257 16.56 0.46 -0.15
CA CYS A 257 16.32 0.99 -1.49
C CYS A 257 16.31 2.53 -1.49
N ALA A 258 17.34 3.14 -2.06
CA ALA A 258 17.46 4.60 -2.15
C ALA A 258 16.25 5.28 -2.83
N LYS A 259 15.64 4.63 -3.84
CA LYS A 259 14.44 5.13 -4.53
C LYS A 259 13.18 5.13 -3.65
N MET A 260 13.20 4.43 -2.52
CA MET A 260 12.05 4.30 -1.61
C MET A 260 12.26 5.04 -0.28
N ARG A 261 13.50 5.49 0.03
CA ARG A 261 13.80 6.26 1.25
C ARG A 261 12.92 7.49 1.42
N TYR A 262 12.52 8.14 0.32
CA TYR A 262 11.68 9.35 0.36
C TYR A 262 10.33 9.17 1.08
N LYS A 263 9.79 7.94 1.18
CA LYS A 263 8.50 7.68 1.86
C LYS A 263 8.55 8.04 3.35
N MET A 264 9.73 7.93 3.96
CA MET A 264 9.96 8.29 5.36
C MET A 264 9.97 9.81 5.60
N ASP A 265 10.14 10.61 4.55
CA ASP A 265 10.19 12.08 4.67
C ASP A 265 8.81 12.71 4.95
N TYR A 266 7.74 11.90 4.93
CA TYR A 266 6.37 12.33 5.23
C TYR A 266 6.05 11.92 6.66
N THR A 267 5.99 12.88 7.58
CA THR A 267 5.87 12.58 9.01
C THR A 267 4.55 13.06 9.61
N PRO A 268 4.01 12.36 10.63
CA PRO A 268 4.54 11.13 11.23
C PRO A 268 4.27 9.88 10.37
N GLN A 269 5.21 8.94 10.31
CA GLN A 269 4.99 7.60 9.75
C GLN A 269 4.79 6.58 10.86
N TYR A 270 3.98 5.57 10.56
CA TYR A 270 3.88 4.34 11.32
C TYR A 270 4.33 3.18 10.44
N ILE A 271 5.04 2.23 11.04
CA ILE A 271 5.50 1.00 10.41
C ILE A 271 4.69 -0.16 10.99
N LEU A 272 4.23 -1.05 10.13
CA LEU A 272 3.61 -2.29 10.56
C LEU A 272 4.71 -3.26 10.98
N ASP A 273 4.55 -3.92 12.11
CA ASP A 273 5.44 -4.98 12.56
C ASP A 273 5.16 -6.28 11.76
N PRO A 274 6.17 -6.89 11.12
CA PRO A 274 5.96 -8.05 10.26
C PRO A 274 5.55 -9.33 11.00
N GLU A 275 5.79 -9.42 12.32
CA GLU A 275 5.50 -10.62 13.12
C GLU A 275 4.15 -10.51 13.82
N THR A 276 3.83 -9.33 14.35
CA THR A 276 2.65 -9.12 15.20
C THR A 276 1.54 -8.32 14.52
N LEU A 277 1.80 -7.71 13.36
CA LEU A 277 0.87 -6.83 12.65
C LEU A 277 0.41 -5.62 13.49
N VAL A 278 1.22 -5.23 14.48
CA VAL A 278 1.02 -4.03 15.28
C VAL A 278 1.65 -2.83 14.60
N TRP A 279 1.00 -1.67 14.68
CA TRP A 279 1.53 -0.42 14.14
C TRP A 279 2.35 0.33 15.19
N ASP A 280 3.61 0.58 14.88
CA ASP A 280 4.52 1.36 15.72
C ASP A 280 4.87 2.71 15.06
N LEU A 281 5.08 3.74 15.88
CA LEU A 281 5.54 5.05 15.39
C LEU A 281 7.00 4.93 14.92
N VAL A 282 7.30 5.50 13.76
CA VAL A 282 8.67 5.56 13.26
C VAL A 282 9.35 6.81 13.80
N ASP A 283 10.10 6.63 14.89
CA ASP A 283 10.93 7.65 15.50
C ASP A 283 12.42 7.49 15.13
N GLU A 284 13.28 8.27 15.77
CA GLU A 284 14.73 8.22 15.57
C GLU A 284 15.33 6.87 15.97
N ASN A 285 14.78 6.21 17.01
CA ASN A 285 15.26 4.91 17.46
C ASN A 285 14.92 3.82 16.44
N VAL A 286 13.67 3.77 15.98
CA VAL A 286 13.24 2.83 14.93
C VAL A 286 14.07 3.04 13.65
N THR A 287 14.34 4.29 13.28
CA THR A 287 15.19 4.60 12.12
C THR A 287 16.60 4.08 12.31
N ALA A 288 17.20 4.28 13.49
CA ALA A 288 18.54 3.78 13.80
C ALA A 288 18.61 2.24 13.83
N LEU A 289 17.54 1.55 14.24
CA LEU A 289 17.43 0.10 14.17
C LEU A 289 17.36 -0.39 12.71
N LEU A 290 16.56 0.28 11.87
CA LEU A 290 16.48 -0.03 10.43
C LEU A 290 17.82 0.18 9.71
N ASP A 291 18.62 1.17 10.10
CA ASP A 291 19.95 1.39 9.52
C ASP A 291 20.96 0.28 9.94
N LYS A 292 20.74 -0.38 11.10
CA LYS A 292 21.65 -1.40 11.66
C LYS A 292 21.27 -2.84 11.31
N LYS A 293 19.97 -3.14 11.23
CA LYS A 293 19.45 -4.50 11.08
C LYS A 293 18.87 -4.73 9.67
N PRO A 294 19.19 -5.86 9.02
CA PRO A 294 18.62 -6.18 7.71
C PRO A 294 17.10 -6.42 7.77
N TYR A 295 16.63 -6.99 8.88
CA TYR A 295 15.24 -7.27 9.21
C TYR A 295 14.94 -6.72 10.61
N LEU A 296 13.74 -6.15 10.79
CA LEU A 296 13.30 -5.54 12.03
C LEU A 296 11.87 -5.97 12.37
N SER A 297 11.71 -6.56 13.55
CA SER A 297 10.43 -6.67 14.26
C SER A 297 10.60 -5.97 15.60
N LEU A 298 9.84 -4.89 15.81
CA LEU A 298 9.89 -4.10 17.03
C LEU A 298 9.32 -4.88 18.23
N SER A 299 8.39 -5.80 17.98
CA SER A 299 7.90 -6.69 19.03
C SER A 299 9.02 -7.62 19.54
N ARG A 300 9.87 -8.13 18.65
CA ARG A 300 11.06 -8.93 18.99
C ARG A 300 12.12 -8.10 19.71
N GLU A 301 12.38 -6.88 19.27
CA GLU A 301 13.33 -5.99 19.99
C GLU A 301 12.90 -5.77 21.44
N LYS A 302 11.61 -5.49 21.66
CA LYS A 302 11.06 -5.23 23.01
C LYS A 302 11.15 -6.48 23.91
N SER A 303 10.96 -7.68 23.35
CA SER A 303 11.09 -8.93 24.13
C SER A 303 12.55 -9.25 24.47
N GLU A 304 13.49 -9.02 23.56
CA GLU A 304 14.93 -9.18 23.79
C GLU A 304 15.49 -8.17 24.81
N GLU A 305 14.99 -6.93 24.83
CA GLU A 305 15.37 -5.94 25.84
C GLU A 305 14.85 -6.32 27.22
N SER A 306 13.56 -6.70 27.33
CA SER A 306 12.99 -7.11 28.61
C SER A 306 13.63 -8.38 29.20
N SER A 307 14.08 -9.32 28.36
CA SER A 307 14.81 -10.52 28.82
C SER A 307 16.23 -10.21 29.28
N LYS A 308 16.89 -9.18 28.72
CA LYS A 308 18.19 -8.70 29.21
C LYS A 308 18.07 -7.95 30.53
N ASP A 309 17.03 -7.12 30.71
CA ASP A 309 16.77 -6.44 31.97
C ASP A 309 16.48 -7.44 33.12
N VAL A 310 15.83 -8.56 32.82
CA VAL A 310 15.60 -9.65 33.79
C VAL A 310 16.88 -10.46 34.08
N ALA A 311 17.78 -10.58 33.11
CA ALA A 311 19.07 -11.26 33.29
C ALA A 311 20.08 -10.41 34.06
N GLU A 312 20.04 -9.07 33.97
CA GLU A 312 20.93 -8.17 34.74
C GLU A 312 20.59 -8.09 36.25
N ASP A 313 19.36 -8.46 36.66
CA ASP A 313 18.95 -8.56 38.07
C ASP A 313 19.20 -9.96 38.69
N ALA A 314 19.70 -10.92 37.90
CA ALA A 314 20.06 -12.25 38.36
C ALA A 314 21.59 -12.41 38.40
N VAL A 315 22.16 -12.43 39.60
CA VAL A 315 23.58 -12.76 39.84
C VAL A 315 23.90 -14.15 39.28
N GLU A 316 25.00 -14.23 38.53
CA GLU A 316 25.57 -15.41 37.86
C GLU A 316 25.60 -16.71 38.69
N ASP A 317 25.37 -17.84 38.03
CA ASP A 317 26.20 -19.04 38.20
C ASP A 317 26.42 -19.69 36.81
N PRO A 318 27.64 -20.05 36.40
CA PRO A 318 27.92 -20.57 35.07
C PRO A 318 27.78 -22.09 35.06
N ASP A 319 27.28 -22.63 33.95
CA ASP A 319 27.57 -23.96 33.39
C ASP A 319 26.32 -24.56 32.75
N VAL A 320 26.19 -24.43 31.43
CA VAL A 320 25.80 -25.57 30.58
C VAL A 320 26.44 -25.38 29.21
N THR A 321 27.38 -26.25 28.90
CA THR A 321 27.97 -26.45 27.57
C THR A 321 26.90 -26.78 26.53
N GLU A 322 26.82 -25.98 25.46
CA GLU A 322 26.11 -26.33 24.23
C GLU A 322 26.81 -27.52 23.54
N THR A 323 26.06 -28.60 23.31
CA THR A 323 26.43 -29.64 22.38
C THR A 323 25.76 -29.37 21.04
N ASP A 324 26.54 -28.88 20.09
CA ASP A 324 26.21 -28.91 18.66
C ASP A 324 26.08 -30.37 18.21
N SER A 325 24.88 -30.76 17.78
CA SER A 325 24.69 -31.92 16.91
C SER A 325 24.13 -31.43 15.58
N MET A 326 25.04 -31.17 14.64
CA MET A 326 24.76 -31.20 13.21
C MET A 326 24.42 -32.66 12.85
N ASP A 327 23.17 -32.91 12.47
CA ASP A 327 22.80 -34.13 11.76
C ASP A 327 22.46 -33.73 10.33
N ASP A 328 23.43 -33.99 9.44
CA ASP A 328 23.29 -33.91 8.00
C ASP A 328 22.46 -35.12 7.53
N THR A 329 21.21 -34.89 7.15
CA THR A 329 20.49 -35.79 6.26
C THR A 329 19.98 -35.02 5.06
N ASP A 330 20.84 -34.91 4.04
CA ASP A 330 20.47 -34.75 2.64
C ASP A 330 19.62 -35.95 2.24
N ASP A 331 18.31 -35.75 2.01
CA ASP A 331 17.53 -36.39 0.94
C ASP A 331 16.09 -35.80 0.94
N ASP A 332 15.65 -35.29 -0.23
CA ASP A 332 14.30 -34.81 -0.61
C ASP A 332 13.86 -33.33 -0.34
N GLU A 333 14.77 -32.35 -0.34
CA GLU A 333 14.45 -30.94 0.01
C GLU A 333 13.61 -30.09 -0.99
N ASP A 334 13.32 -30.55 -2.21
CA ASP A 334 12.66 -29.68 -3.19
C ASP A 334 11.13 -29.53 -3.00
N ASN A 335 10.48 -30.38 -2.18
CA ASN A 335 9.02 -30.33 -2.00
C ASN A 335 8.58 -29.72 -0.65
N ASP A 336 9.41 -29.84 0.40
CA ASP A 336 9.07 -29.35 1.75
C ASP A 336 9.30 -27.85 1.94
N ASN A 337 10.16 -27.24 1.10
CA ASN A 337 10.47 -25.80 1.15
C ASN A 337 9.38 -24.92 0.52
N THR A 338 8.32 -25.53 -0.03
CA THR A 338 7.15 -24.84 -0.60
C THR A 338 5.98 -24.70 0.35
N PHE A 339 5.93 -25.49 1.42
CA PHE A 339 4.80 -25.50 2.35
C PHE A 339 4.92 -24.37 3.37
N LEU A 340 3.93 -23.47 3.42
CA LEU A 340 3.97 -22.23 4.22
C LEU A 340 4.35 -22.43 5.67
N PHE A 341 3.87 -23.48 6.31
CA PHE A 341 4.12 -23.71 7.74
C PHE A 341 5.57 -24.12 8.04
N ASN A 342 6.34 -24.50 7.03
CA ASN A 342 7.75 -24.86 7.16
C ASN A 342 8.68 -23.67 6.88
N THR A 343 8.18 -22.58 6.31
CA THR A 343 9.03 -21.46 5.87
C THR A 343 9.45 -20.56 7.01
N GLY A 344 8.71 -20.51 8.12
CA GLY A 344 8.94 -19.52 9.18
C GLY A 344 8.62 -18.08 8.75
N MET A 345 7.80 -17.91 7.71
CA MET A 345 7.37 -16.60 7.23
C MET A 345 6.75 -15.77 8.37
N PRO A 346 7.13 -14.49 8.53
CA PRO A 346 6.62 -13.63 9.61
C PRO A 346 5.11 -13.39 9.57
N GLY A 347 4.49 -13.38 10.74
CA GLY A 347 3.08 -13.04 10.93
C GLY A 347 2.12 -14.10 10.38
N ILE A 348 2.53 -15.36 10.41
CA ILE A 348 1.76 -16.52 9.98
C ILE A 348 1.34 -17.31 11.22
N MET A 349 0.08 -17.73 11.27
CA MET A 349 -0.44 -18.56 12.36
C MET A 349 0.28 -19.90 12.42
N SER A 350 0.46 -20.45 13.63
CA SER A 350 1.06 -21.76 13.77
C SER A 350 0.13 -22.86 13.21
N LEU A 351 0.71 -24.00 12.84
CA LEU A 351 -0.07 -25.14 12.37
C LEU A 351 -1.07 -25.62 13.45
N ASP A 352 -0.69 -25.53 14.72
CA ASP A 352 -1.56 -25.91 15.83
C ASP A 352 -2.70 -24.91 16.04
N ASP A 353 -2.47 -23.61 15.87
CA ASP A 353 -3.56 -22.62 15.90
C ASP A 353 -4.56 -22.89 14.76
N ILE A 354 -4.05 -23.21 13.58
CA ILE A 354 -4.89 -23.53 12.41
C ILE A 354 -5.69 -24.83 12.62
N ARG A 355 -5.10 -25.87 13.23
CA ARG A 355 -5.82 -27.10 13.57
C ARG A 355 -7.00 -26.87 14.51
N ASN A 356 -6.91 -25.85 15.36
CA ASN A 356 -7.91 -25.51 16.37
C ASN A 356 -8.88 -24.41 15.90
N LEU A 357 -8.83 -24.02 14.62
CA LEU A 357 -9.67 -22.96 14.06
C LEU A 357 -10.94 -23.55 13.43
N ASP A 358 -12.03 -23.59 14.20
CA ASP A 358 -13.32 -24.17 13.80
C ASP A 358 -13.90 -23.51 12.52
N GLU A 359 -13.60 -22.23 12.29
CA GLU A 359 -14.03 -21.46 11.12
C GLU A 359 -13.53 -22.07 9.79
N MET A 360 -12.47 -22.89 9.83
CA MET A 360 -11.97 -23.61 8.66
C MET A 360 -13.03 -24.50 8.00
N ASP A 361 -13.96 -25.05 8.77
CA ASP A 361 -15.03 -25.94 8.27
C ASP A 361 -16.15 -25.16 7.55
N HIS A 362 -16.18 -23.83 7.68
CA HIS A 362 -17.26 -22.97 7.21
C HIS A 362 -16.86 -22.03 6.05
N ILE A 363 -15.64 -22.17 5.54
CA ILE A 363 -15.15 -21.35 4.41
C ILE A 363 -15.99 -21.64 3.18
N LYS A 364 -16.47 -20.57 2.53
CA LYS A 364 -17.35 -20.68 1.38
C LYS A 364 -16.58 -21.07 0.13
N LEU A 365 -17.13 -22.03 -0.60
CA LEU A 365 -16.60 -22.55 -1.85
C LEU A 365 -17.58 -22.27 -3.00
N ARG A 366 -17.06 -21.75 -4.11
CA ARG A 366 -17.79 -21.72 -5.38
C ARG A 366 -17.16 -22.72 -6.34
N ILE A 367 -17.93 -23.73 -6.71
CA ILE A 367 -17.43 -24.87 -7.50
C ILE A 367 -17.83 -24.76 -8.98
N ASP A 368 -18.99 -24.17 -9.28
CA ASP A 368 -19.51 -24.06 -10.62
C ASP A 368 -20.16 -22.70 -10.92
N GLY A 369 -20.64 -22.56 -12.16
CA GLY A 369 -21.34 -21.36 -12.62
C GLY A 369 -22.77 -21.19 -12.11
N SER A 370 -23.31 -22.10 -11.26
CA SER A 370 -24.67 -21.99 -10.72
C SER A 370 -24.82 -20.83 -9.72
N GLY A 371 -23.70 -20.39 -9.14
CA GLY A 371 -23.67 -19.39 -8.07
C GLY A 371 -23.98 -19.97 -6.68
N MET A 372 -24.19 -21.29 -6.57
CA MET A 372 -24.35 -21.95 -5.27
C MET A 372 -23.01 -21.94 -4.50
N LEU A 373 -23.09 -21.68 -3.20
CA LEU A 373 -21.96 -21.74 -2.29
C LEU A 373 -22.08 -22.98 -1.40
N PHE A 374 -20.97 -23.68 -1.22
CA PHE A 374 -20.81 -24.82 -0.33
C PHE A 374 -19.84 -24.46 0.79
N GLU A 375 -19.85 -25.21 1.88
CA GLU A 375 -18.83 -25.07 2.92
C GLU A 375 -17.74 -26.12 2.74
N THR A 376 -16.52 -25.81 3.14
CA THR A 376 -15.39 -26.76 3.15
C THR A 376 -15.72 -28.03 3.92
N GLY A 377 -16.43 -27.91 5.05
CA GLY A 377 -16.92 -29.03 5.87
C GLY A 377 -17.91 -29.96 5.17
N ASP A 378 -18.58 -29.51 4.11
CA ASP A 378 -19.49 -30.35 3.31
C ASP A 378 -18.75 -31.37 2.45
N LEU A 379 -17.43 -31.20 2.24
CA LEU A 379 -16.63 -32.07 1.40
C LEU A 379 -16.29 -33.38 2.13
N VAL A 380 -16.62 -34.51 1.52
CA VAL A 380 -16.34 -35.85 2.08
C VAL A 380 -14.87 -36.07 2.45
N ALA A 381 -13.95 -35.49 1.67
CA ALA A 381 -12.51 -35.60 1.92
C ALA A 381 -12.02 -34.72 3.07
N TRP A 382 -12.75 -33.66 3.44
CA TRP A 382 -12.31 -32.65 4.40
C TRP A 382 -12.03 -33.22 5.79
N GLN A 383 -12.94 -34.05 6.29
CA GLN A 383 -12.81 -34.67 7.61
C GLN A 383 -11.76 -35.79 7.66
N ARG A 384 -11.21 -36.21 6.51
CA ARG A 384 -10.17 -37.25 6.41
C ARG A 384 -8.78 -36.69 6.15
N GLN A 385 -8.67 -35.40 5.84
CA GLN A 385 -7.43 -34.73 5.53
C GLN A 385 -6.89 -34.00 6.77
N ASP A 386 -5.58 -33.89 6.88
CA ASP A 386 -4.89 -33.10 7.91
C ASP A 386 -4.32 -31.82 7.29
N VAL A 387 -4.34 -30.73 8.05
CA VAL A 387 -3.80 -29.44 7.59
C VAL A 387 -2.28 -29.46 7.41
N GLY A 388 -1.55 -30.35 8.11
CA GLY A 388 -0.11 -30.52 7.98
C GLY A 388 0.31 -31.46 6.84
N ALA A 389 -0.63 -32.12 6.17
CA ALA A 389 -0.35 -33.00 5.05
C ALA A 389 -0.35 -32.21 3.73
N SER A 390 0.82 -31.68 3.35
CA SER A 390 1.01 -30.90 2.12
C SER A 390 0.44 -31.61 0.87
N GLY A 391 -0.08 -30.81 -0.06
CA GLY A 391 -0.63 -31.29 -1.33
C GLY A 391 -2.11 -31.72 -1.30
N CYS A 392 -2.77 -31.70 -0.14
CA CYS A 392 -4.22 -31.91 -0.04
C CYS A 392 -5.01 -30.60 -0.02
N LEU A 393 -6.31 -30.66 -0.32
CA LEU A 393 -7.18 -29.47 -0.35
C LEU A 393 -7.23 -28.76 1.01
N LYS A 394 -7.34 -29.54 2.11
CA LYS A 394 -7.37 -28.97 3.46
C LYS A 394 -6.09 -28.23 3.82
N ALA A 395 -4.93 -28.78 3.46
CA ALA A 395 -3.65 -28.11 3.62
C ALA A 395 -3.56 -26.83 2.77
N GLY A 396 -3.97 -26.87 1.50
CA GLY A 396 -3.97 -25.67 0.66
C GLY A 396 -4.89 -24.54 1.18
N ILE A 397 -6.05 -24.89 1.74
CA ILE A 397 -6.93 -23.92 2.40
C ILE A 397 -6.32 -23.44 3.72
N ALA A 398 -5.68 -24.30 4.50
CA ALA A 398 -4.95 -23.93 5.71
C ALA A 398 -3.84 -22.89 5.40
N GLU A 399 -3.07 -23.10 4.34
CA GLU A 399 -2.03 -22.14 3.93
C GLU A 399 -2.63 -20.79 3.54
N LEU A 400 -3.74 -20.80 2.78
CA LEU A 400 -4.46 -19.58 2.42
C LEU A 400 -4.96 -18.84 3.68
N VAL A 401 -5.59 -19.55 4.61
CA VAL A 401 -6.08 -18.99 5.88
C VAL A 401 -4.93 -18.40 6.69
N ALA A 402 -3.84 -19.14 6.87
CA ALA A 402 -2.69 -18.69 7.64
C ALA A 402 -2.03 -17.45 7.02
N ALA A 403 -1.99 -17.37 5.68
CA ALA A 403 -1.47 -16.20 4.97
C ALA A 403 -2.43 -15.00 4.97
N LEU A 404 -3.74 -15.21 5.05
CA LEU A 404 -4.73 -14.14 5.16
C LEU A 404 -4.83 -13.60 6.60
N GLY A 405 -4.90 -14.50 7.57
CA GLY A 405 -5.26 -14.21 8.95
C GLY A 405 -6.70 -14.62 9.27
N PRO A 406 -7.02 -14.90 10.55
CA PRO A 406 -8.30 -15.47 10.96
C PRO A 406 -9.45 -14.45 10.85
N ASP A 407 -9.16 -13.16 11.01
CA ASP A 407 -10.15 -12.06 10.95
C ASP A 407 -10.75 -11.85 9.54
N LEU A 408 -10.23 -12.55 8.53
CA LEU A 408 -10.61 -12.42 7.13
C LEU A 408 -11.45 -13.59 6.61
N LEU A 409 -11.79 -14.57 7.45
CA LEU A 409 -12.44 -15.80 6.98
C LEU A 409 -13.92 -15.63 6.63
N ASP A 410 -14.67 -14.83 7.40
CA ASP A 410 -16.11 -14.63 7.19
C ASP A 410 -16.47 -14.09 5.80
N GLY A 411 -15.57 -13.29 5.22
CA GLY A 411 -15.73 -12.69 3.90
C GLY A 411 -15.09 -13.48 2.76
N LEU A 412 -14.43 -14.60 3.06
CA LEU A 412 -13.66 -15.35 2.08
C LEU A 412 -14.56 -16.30 1.28
N VAL A 413 -14.42 -16.24 -0.04
CA VAL A 413 -14.96 -17.25 -0.96
C VAL A 413 -13.83 -17.80 -1.82
N VAL A 414 -13.56 -19.09 -1.72
CA VAL A 414 -12.60 -19.78 -2.58
C VAL A 414 -13.32 -20.22 -3.86
N ASP A 415 -12.85 -19.69 -4.98
CA ASP A 415 -13.48 -19.86 -6.28
C ASP A 415 -12.71 -20.86 -7.13
N PHE A 416 -13.24 -22.08 -7.25
CA PHE A 416 -12.73 -23.11 -8.14
C PHE A 416 -13.32 -23.02 -9.55
N TRP A 417 -14.35 -22.19 -9.75
CA TRP A 417 -14.97 -22.04 -11.05
C TRP A 417 -14.13 -21.14 -11.96
N ASN A 418 -13.56 -21.72 -13.01
CA ASN A 418 -12.89 -20.98 -14.06
C ASN A 418 -13.70 -21.08 -15.37
N PRO A 419 -14.39 -20.02 -15.80
CA PRO A 419 -15.18 -20.05 -17.05
C PRO A 419 -14.33 -20.11 -18.32
N ARG A 420 -12.99 -20.10 -18.20
CA ARG A 420 -12.04 -20.19 -19.32
C ARG A 420 -11.36 -21.57 -19.44
N ILE A 421 -11.80 -22.57 -18.67
CA ILE A 421 -11.39 -23.98 -18.80
C ILE A 421 -12.60 -24.80 -19.25
#